data_AF-A0A4S4BK61-F1
#
_entry.id   AF-A0A4S4BK61-F1
#
_cell.length_a   1.000
_cell.length_b   1.000
_cell.length_c   1.000
_cell.angle_alpha   90.00
_cell.angle_beta   90.00
_cell.angle_gamma   90.00
#
_symmetry.space_group_name_H-M   'P 1'
#
loop_
_entity.id
_entity.type
_entity.pdbx_description
1 polymer ?
#
loop_
_entity_poly.entity_id
_entity_poly.type
_entity_poly.pdbx_seq_one_letter_code
_entity_poly.pdbx_strand_id
1 'polypeptide(L)'
;QILYDLLFKAAAETLTELAADKKYLGAQIGFTSILHTWGQNLMHHPHLHVVVPGGGIDATNKWVPSKKKFFIPVKVLSRKFRGKFLAYLKQAELQFFGTTA
;
A
#
# COMPACT_ATOMS: atom_id res chain seq x y z
N GLN A 1 -13.92 -3.92 11.67
CA GLN A 1 -13.88 -3.17 10.38
C GLN A 1 -12.66 -2.25 10.32
N ILE A 2 -12.41 -1.42 11.34
CA ILE A 2 -11.28 -0.46 11.43
C ILE A 2 -9.94 -1.01 10.90
N LEU A 3 -9.50 -2.20 11.34
CA LEU A 3 -8.18 -2.72 10.96
C LEU A 3 -8.01 -2.87 9.44
N TYR A 4 -9.03 -3.38 8.74
CA TYR A 4 -8.96 -3.59 7.30
C TYR A 4 -9.09 -2.26 6.55
N ASP A 5 -9.93 -1.35 7.04
CA ASP A 5 -10.05 0.00 6.48
C ASP A 5 -8.70 0.74 6.53
N LEU A 6 -8.00 0.63 7.67
CA LEU A 6 -6.66 1.18 7.82
C LEU A 6 -5.63 0.49 6.91
N LEU A 7 -5.78 -0.81 6.66
CA LEU A 7 -4.92 -1.56 5.76
C LEU A 7 -5.05 -1.05 4.31
N PHE A 8 -6.29 -0.90 3.83
CA PHE A 8 -6.59 -0.32 2.52
C PHE A 8 -6.09 1.12 2.42
N LYS A 9 -6.39 1.95 3.43
CA LYS A 9 -5.97 3.35 3.45
C LYS A 9 -4.46 3.50 3.39
N ALA A 10 -3.73 2.79 4.25
CA ALA A 10 -2.27 2.87 4.30
C ALA A 10 -1.63 2.39 2.98
N ALA A 11 -2.15 1.33 2.36
CA ALA A 11 -1.66 0.83 1.09
C ALA A 11 -1.92 1.83 -0.05
N ALA A 12 -3.16 2.33 -0.17
CA ALA A 12 -3.57 3.27 -1.20
C ALA A 12 -2.76 4.57 -1.14
N GLU A 13 -2.65 5.17 0.04
CA GLU A 13 -1.87 6.40 0.19
C GLU A 13 -0.37 6.19 -0.08
N THR A 14 0.19 5.05 0.36
CA THR A 14 1.60 4.74 0.10
C THR A 14 1.89 4.68 -1.39
N LEU A 15 1.03 3.97 -2.14
CA LEU A 15 1.20 3.80 -3.58
C LEU A 15 1.05 5.12 -4.33
N THR A 16 -0.02 5.88 -4.04
CA THR A 16 -0.27 7.17 -4.68
C THR A 16 0.81 8.19 -4.37
N GLU A 17 1.24 8.31 -3.10
CA GLU A 17 2.29 9.24 -2.69
C GLU A 17 3.62 8.95 -3.39
N LEU A 18 4.05 7.69 -3.41
CA LEU A 18 5.32 7.31 -4.02
C LEU A 18 5.27 7.33 -5.56
N ALA A 19 4.11 7.03 -6.17
CA ALA A 19 3.95 7.13 -7.62
C ALA A 19 4.01 8.59 -8.10
N ALA A 20 3.46 9.53 -7.34
CA ALA A 20 3.49 10.96 -7.68
C ALA A 20 4.90 11.57 -7.59
N ASP A 21 5.81 10.99 -6.80
CA ASP A 21 7.19 11.44 -6.70
C ASP A 21 7.99 11.11 -7.98
N LYS A 22 8.51 12.16 -8.64
CA LYS A 22 9.34 12.08 -9.86
C LYS A 22 10.59 11.22 -9.70
N LYS A 23 11.09 11.03 -8.47
CA LYS A 23 12.19 10.11 -8.16
C LYS A 23 11.86 8.67 -8.52
N TYR A 24 10.59 8.29 -8.42
CA TYR A 24 10.11 6.93 -8.69
C TYR A 24 9.40 6.86 -10.05
N LEU A 25 8.22 7.46 -10.18
CA LEU A 25 7.42 7.46 -11.41
C LEU A 25 7.09 8.89 -11.86
N GLY A 26 6.59 9.74 -10.97
CA GLY A 26 6.18 11.10 -11.31
C GLY A 26 4.82 11.18 -12.01
N ALA A 27 3.93 10.22 -11.74
CA ALA A 27 2.63 10.14 -12.40
C ALA A 27 1.53 9.62 -11.46
N GLN A 28 0.29 10.01 -11.75
CA GLN A 28 -0.89 9.47 -11.09
C GLN A 28 -1.17 8.06 -11.60
N ILE A 29 -1.36 7.13 -10.67
CA ILE A 29 -1.70 5.73 -10.98
C ILE A 29 -3.14 5.41 -10.59
N GLY A 30 -3.69 4.37 -11.22
CA GLY A 30 -4.82 3.62 -10.70
C GLY A 30 -4.34 2.28 -10.12
N PHE A 31 -5.16 1.61 -9.34
CA PHE A 31 -4.91 0.25 -8.87
C PHE A 31 -6.18 -0.42 -8.36
N THR A 32 -6.19 -1.75 -8.37
CA THR A 32 -7.25 -2.58 -7.77
C THR A 32 -6.67 -3.31 -6.58
N SER A 33 -7.29 -3.17 -5.41
CA SER A 33 -6.87 -3.84 -4.17
C SER A 33 -7.87 -4.92 -3.77
N ILE A 34 -7.37 -6.11 -3.45
CA ILE A 34 -8.16 -7.27 -3.04
C ILE A 34 -7.70 -7.70 -1.64
N LEU A 35 -8.64 -7.83 -0.71
CA LEU A 35 -8.37 -8.35 0.63
C LEU A 35 -8.45 -9.87 0.63
N HIS A 36 -7.37 -10.51 1.05
CA HIS A 36 -7.36 -11.92 1.42
C HIS A 36 -7.21 -12.04 2.94
N THR A 37 -8.05 -12.83 3.59
CA THR A 37 -8.07 -12.99 5.05
C THR A 37 -7.42 -14.27 5.55
N TRP A 38 -7.05 -15.18 4.65
CA TRP A 38 -6.53 -16.51 4.97
C TRP A 38 -5.21 -16.77 4.24
N GLY A 39 -4.28 -17.41 4.96
CA GLY A 39 -3.04 -17.95 4.37
C GLY A 39 -3.26 -19.33 3.75
N GLN A 40 -2.22 -19.89 3.12
CA GLN A 40 -2.26 -21.22 2.50
C GLN A 40 -2.62 -22.35 3.49
N ASN A 41 -2.27 -22.19 4.76
CA ASN A 41 -2.58 -23.12 5.83
C ASN A 41 -3.91 -22.82 6.54
N LEU A 42 -4.75 -21.96 5.95
CA LEU A 42 -6.05 -21.53 6.49
C LEU A 42 -5.96 -20.85 7.87
N MET A 43 -4.79 -20.34 8.25
CA MET A 43 -4.68 -19.44 9.40
C MET A 43 -5.10 -18.03 9.01
N HIS A 44 -5.65 -17.30 9.98
CA HIS A 44 -6.02 -15.90 9.78
C HIS A 44 -4.77 -15.07 9.44
N HIS A 45 -4.72 -14.55 8.23
CA HIS A 45 -3.58 -13.82 7.68
C HIS A 45 -4.09 -12.71 6.75
N PRO A 46 -4.63 -11.60 7.29
CA PRO A 46 -5.16 -10.52 6.47
C PRO A 46 -4.03 -9.81 5.70
N HIS A 47 -4.12 -9.79 4.37
CA HIS A 47 -3.19 -9.12 3.48
C HIS A 47 -3.90 -8.59 2.23
N LEU A 48 -3.32 -7.57 1.61
CA LEU A 48 -3.83 -7.01 0.35
C LEU A 48 -2.98 -7.50 -0.82
N HIS A 49 -3.65 -7.94 -1.88
CA HIS A 49 -3.08 -8.01 -3.21
C HIS A 49 -3.47 -6.75 -3.96
N VAL A 50 -2.48 -5.98 -4.42
CA VAL A 50 -2.73 -4.75 -5.16
C VAL A 50 -2.17 -4.89 -6.56
N VAL A 51 -3.04 -4.79 -7.55
CA VAL A 51 -2.71 -4.83 -8.97
C VAL A 51 -2.62 -3.40 -9.48
N VAL A 52 -1.46 -3.03 -10.02
CA VAL A 52 -1.16 -1.69 -10.53
C VAL A 52 -0.85 -1.80 -12.02
N PRO A 53 -1.35 -0.89 -12.88
CA PRO A 53 -0.89 -0.76 -14.25
C PRO A 53 0.63 -0.53 -14.30
N GLY A 54 1.27 -0.91 -15.41
CA GLY A 54 2.71 -0.72 -15.61
C GLY A 54 3.13 0.75 -15.83
N GLY A 55 2.45 1.72 -15.22
CA GLY A 55 2.66 3.15 -15.40
C GLY A 55 1.48 3.99 -14.89
N GLY A 56 1.50 5.28 -15.21
CA GLY A 56 0.48 6.24 -14.81
C GLY A 56 0.37 7.43 -15.77
N ILE A 57 -0.45 8.41 -15.42
CA ILE A 57 -0.67 9.64 -16.19
C ILE A 57 0.00 10.82 -15.49
N ASP A 58 0.83 11.57 -16.20
CA ASP A 58 1.45 12.80 -15.67
C ASP A 58 0.49 13.99 -15.65
N ALA A 59 0.96 15.13 -15.11
CA ALA A 59 0.17 16.36 -15.03
C ALA A 59 -0.22 16.95 -16.40
N THR A 60 0.37 16.47 -17.50
CA THR A 60 0.05 16.88 -18.88
C THR A 60 -0.85 15.87 -19.59
N ASN A 61 -1.45 14.94 -18.85
CA ASN A 61 -2.25 13.83 -19.35
C ASN A 61 -1.50 12.85 -20.28
N LYS A 62 -0.17 12.75 -20.13
CA LYS A 62 0.65 11.80 -20.90
C LYS A 62 0.97 10.56 -20.08
N TRP A 63 1.01 9.42 -20.77
CA TRP A 63 1.40 8.15 -20.16
C TRP A 63 2.88 8.14 -19.80
N VAL A 64 3.16 7.77 -18.54
CA VAL A 64 4.51 7.54 -18.02
C VAL A 64 4.64 6.05 -17.68
N PRO A 65 5.44 5.29 -18.44
CA PRO A 65 5.65 3.88 -18.15
C PRO A 65 6.53 3.71 -16.92
N SER A 66 6.23 2.68 -16.14
CA SER A 66 7.09 2.18 -15.07
C SER A 66 8.44 1.71 -15.61
N LYS A 67 9.47 1.77 -14.77
CA LYS A 67 10.76 1.12 -15.08
C LYS A 67 10.56 -0.39 -15.19
N LYS A 68 11.31 -1.02 -16.12
CA LYS A 68 11.24 -2.47 -16.37
C LYS A 68 11.59 -3.33 -15.15
N LYS A 69 12.48 -2.84 -14.27
CA LYS A 69 12.97 -3.60 -13.13
C LYS A 69 12.03 -3.53 -11.93
N PHE A 70 11.70 -2.32 -11.49
CA PHE A 70 10.81 -2.09 -10.35
C PHE A 70 9.97 -0.85 -10.58
N PHE A 71 8.67 -0.96 -10.29
CA PHE A 71 7.76 0.17 -10.21
C PHE A 71 8.21 1.17 -9.13
N ILE A 72 8.28 0.71 -7.88
CA ILE A 72 8.86 1.42 -6.74
C ILE A 72 9.76 0.43 -6.00
N PRO A 73 10.96 0.83 -5.53
CA PRO A 73 11.83 -0.05 -4.75
C PRO A 73 11.12 -0.60 -3.50
N VAL A 74 11.11 -1.93 -3.33
CA VAL A 74 10.36 -2.61 -2.26
C VAL A 74 10.67 -2.07 -0.87
N LYS A 75 11.95 -1.78 -0.57
CA LYS A 75 12.36 -1.27 0.75
C LYS A 75 11.75 0.10 1.07
N VAL A 76 11.53 0.95 0.06
CA VAL A 76 10.89 2.25 0.22
C VAL A 76 9.39 2.05 0.48
N LEU A 77 8.75 1.25 -0.37
CA LEU A 77 7.32 0.93 -0.28
C LEU A 77 6.99 0.34 1.10
N SER A 78 7.72 -0.70 1.53
CA SER A 78 7.49 -1.39 2.81
C SER A 78 7.67 -0.46 4.01
N ARG A 79 8.68 0.41 4.01
CA ARG A 79 8.91 1.35 5.12
C ARG A 79 7.82 2.42 5.19
N LYS A 80 7.41 2.98 4.06
CA LYS A 80 6.36 4.00 3.99
C LYS A 80 5.00 3.44 4.42
N PHE A 81 4.63 2.27 3.88
CA PHE A 81 3.42 1.55 4.29
C PHE A 81 3.41 1.26 5.78
N ARG A 82 4.48 0.64 6.31
CA ARG A 82 4.59 0.32 7.74
C ARG A 82 4.44 1.57 8.60
N GLY A 83 5.09 2.67 8.23
CA GLY A 83 4.99 3.95 8.93
C GLY A 83 3.55 4.47 8.99
N LYS A 84 2.87 4.56 7.84
CA LYS A 84 1.47 5.01 7.77
C LYS A 84 0.54 4.10 8.55
N PHE A 85 0.64 2.78 8.36
CA PHE A 85 -0.23 1.82 9.01
C PHE A 85 -0.09 1.87 10.54
N LEU A 86 1.15 1.88 11.05
CA LEU A 86 1.38 2.01 12.50
C LEU A 86 0.90 3.36 13.04
N ALA A 87 1.04 4.45 12.29
CA ALA A 87 0.52 5.76 12.70
C ALA A 87 -1.01 5.73 12.83
N TYR A 88 -1.73 5.16 11.87
CA TYR A 88 -3.18 5.05 11.96
C TYR A 88 -3.64 4.10 13.07
N LEU A 89 -2.93 2.99 13.29
CA LEU A 89 -3.25 2.08 14.40
C LEU A 89 -3.14 2.78 15.75
N LYS A 90 -2.13 3.63 15.94
CA LYS A 90 -1.97 4.43 17.16
C LYS A 90 -3.10 5.45 17.34
N GLN A 91 -3.57 6.05 16.24
CA GLN A 91 -4.67 7.02 16.27
C GLN A 91 -6.04 6.37 16.48
N ALA A 92 -6.19 5.08 16.16
CA ALA A 92 -7.44 4.37 16.28
C ALA A 92 -7.75 3.90 17.72
N GLU A 93 -6.92 4.24 18.71
CA GLU A 93 -7.11 3.95 20.14
C GLU A 93 -7.52 2.50 20.43
N LEU A 94 -6.92 1.57 19.70
CA LEU A 94 -7.28 0.15 19.77
C LEU A 94 -6.82 -0.46 21.08
N GLN A 95 -7.71 -1.21 21.74
CA GLN A 95 -7.37 -2.05 22.88
C GLN A 95 -6.67 -3.33 22.40
N PHE A 96 -5.55 -3.67 23.04
CA PHE A 96 -4.85 -4.92 22.80
C PHE A 96 -5.36 -5.99 23.78
N PHE A 97 -5.92 -7.07 23.23
CA PHE A 97 -6.47 -8.19 24.01
C PHE A 97 -5.57 -9.44 24.03
N GLY A 98 -4.32 -9.31 23.55
CA GLY A 98 -3.34 -10.39 23.59
C GLY A 98 -2.43 -10.31 24.81
N THR A 99 -1.53 -11.29 24.94
CA THR A 99 -0.38 -11.22 25.86
C THR A 99 0.84 -10.73 25.10
N THR A 100 1.60 -9.80 25.69
CA THR A 100 2.96 -9.50 25.23
C THR A 100 3.85 -10.67 25.60
N ALA A 101 4.50 -11.27 24.59
CA ALA A 101 5.51 -12.31 24.78
C ALA A 101 6.77 -11.77 25.47
#